data_AF-A0A162H1Q0-F1
#
_entry.id   AF-A0A162H1Q0-F1
#
_cell.length_a   1.000
_cell.length_b   1.000
_cell.length_c   1.000
_cell.angle_alpha   90.00
_cell.angle_beta   90.00
_cell.angle_gamma   90.00
#
_symmetry.space_group_name_H-M   'P 1'
#
loop_
_entity.id
_entity.type
_entity.pdbx_description
1 polymer ?
#
loop_
_entity_poly.entity_id
_entity_poly.type
_entity_poly.pdbx_seq_one_letter_code
_entity_poly.pdbx_strand_id
1 'polypeptide(L)'
;MERFKVSGQELRDFYKENIVLGKVFTDIENDLRSTNQVVCRYIVNGLEINETEEARFATVPLEQIDTLEYLTENSRDLTSIVLKGWIDALPELIQSTENLAKRMRVQGLSGLLKPIHDLVQNCEFLIDSTMTVKEMMGDQFLVSSPVDWFKAEQASKNTVLQALRALENKDFVLLADVLEYDLNNVLQMWLDHLRVLEKSLNGEYTGSHIHSEQTGSHPVDRKRLAN
;
A
#
# COMPACT_ATOMS: atom_id res chain seq x y z
N MET A 1 7.76 -7.13 13.20
CA MET A 1 8.82 -7.95 12.60
C MET A 1 9.09 -9.25 13.34
N GLU A 2 8.81 -10.37 12.69
CA GLU A 2 9.29 -11.71 13.09
C GLU A 2 10.47 -12.13 12.21
N ARG A 3 11.42 -12.91 12.75
CA ARG A 3 12.59 -13.41 12.02
C ARG A 3 12.54 -14.92 11.94
N PHE A 4 12.62 -15.45 10.73
CA PHE A 4 12.71 -16.88 10.46
C PHE A 4 14.09 -17.20 9.93
N LYS A 5 14.64 -18.34 10.35
CA LYS A 5 15.95 -18.82 9.92
C LYS A 5 15.84 -20.30 9.59
N VAL A 6 16.38 -20.66 8.44
CA VAL A 6 16.49 -22.05 7.98
C VAL A 6 17.91 -22.30 7.48
N SER A 7 18.43 -23.48 7.77
CA SER A 7 19.73 -23.90 7.25
C SER A 7 19.61 -24.33 5.79
N GLY A 8 20.71 -24.21 5.05
CA GLY A 8 20.78 -24.71 3.68
C GLY A 8 20.54 -26.21 3.59
N GLN A 9 20.91 -26.97 4.63
CA GLN A 9 20.69 -28.42 4.66
C GLN A 9 19.20 -28.76 4.73
N GLU A 10 18.45 -28.11 5.62
CA GLU A 10 17.00 -28.29 5.73
C GLU A 10 16.28 -27.96 4.42
N LEU A 11 16.71 -26.90 3.74
CA LEU A 11 16.17 -26.53 2.43
C LEU A 11 16.47 -27.61 1.36
N ARG A 12 17.70 -28.15 1.31
CA ARG A 12 18.07 -29.24 0.38
C ARG A 12 17.25 -30.50 0.65
N ASP A 13 17.04 -30.84 1.92
CA ASP A 13 16.29 -32.02 2.34
C ASP A 13 14.79 -31.89 2.02
N PHE A 14 14.25 -30.67 2.09
CA PHE A 14 12.86 -30.37 1.74
C PHE A 14 12.62 -30.45 0.23
N TYR A 15 13.43 -29.74 -0.56
CA TYR A 15 13.23 -29.64 -2.01
C TYR A 15 13.72 -30.87 -2.78
N LYS A 16 14.72 -31.61 -2.26
CA LYS A 16 15.30 -32.85 -2.83
C LYS A 16 15.89 -32.71 -4.24
N GLU A 17 15.90 -31.51 -4.78
CA GLU A 17 16.48 -31.13 -6.06
C GLU A 17 17.29 -29.85 -5.87
N ASN A 18 18.36 -29.68 -6.65
CA ASN A 18 19.16 -28.45 -6.62
C ASN A 18 18.45 -27.35 -7.42
N ILE A 19 17.46 -26.72 -6.79
CA ILE A 19 16.74 -25.57 -7.33
C ILE A 19 17.50 -24.26 -7.06
N VAL A 20 17.05 -23.17 -7.68
CA VAL A 20 17.58 -21.83 -7.42
C VAL A 20 16.79 -21.11 -6.32
N LEU A 21 17.43 -20.19 -5.63
CA LEU A 21 16.82 -19.40 -4.55
C LEU A 21 15.54 -18.67 -4.95
N GLY A 22 15.41 -18.25 -6.21
CA GLY A 22 14.21 -17.56 -6.68
C GLY A 22 12.94 -18.39 -6.51
N LYS A 23 13.04 -19.72 -6.65
CA LYS A 23 11.93 -20.64 -6.39
C LYS A 23 11.60 -20.70 -4.89
N VAL A 24 12.63 -20.68 -4.03
CA VAL A 24 12.47 -20.67 -2.57
C VAL A 24 11.80 -19.38 -2.10
N PHE A 25 12.24 -18.21 -2.60
CA PHE A 25 11.62 -16.91 -2.28
C PHE A 25 10.14 -16.90 -2.65
N THR A 26 9.83 -17.32 -3.89
CA THR A 26 8.45 -17.43 -4.38
C THR A 26 7.59 -18.33 -3.49
N ASP A 27 8.13 -19.48 -3.05
CA ASP A 27 7.39 -20.42 -2.20
C ASP A 27 7.15 -19.85 -0.80
N ILE A 28 8.16 -19.20 -0.21
CA ILE A 28 8.04 -18.51 1.09
C ILE A 28 6.98 -17.40 1.00
N GLU A 29 7.03 -16.56 -0.02
CA GLU A 29 6.06 -15.47 -0.21
C GLU A 29 4.64 -15.98 -0.43
N ASN A 30 4.47 -17.07 -1.16
CA ASN A 30 3.16 -17.69 -1.36
C ASN A 30 2.62 -18.28 -0.05
N ASP A 31 3.46 -18.91 0.77
CA ASP A 31 3.06 -19.44 2.08
C ASP A 31 2.67 -18.30 3.04
N LEU A 32 3.48 -17.25 3.11
CA LEU A 32 3.20 -16.07 3.95
C LEU A 32 1.97 -15.30 3.48
N ARG A 33 1.67 -15.26 2.18
CA ARG A 33 0.43 -14.66 1.66
C ARG A 33 -0.80 -15.35 2.24
N SER A 34 -0.74 -16.67 2.48
CA SER A 34 -1.83 -17.42 3.12
C SER A 34 -2.05 -17.05 4.59
N THR A 35 -1.00 -16.56 5.26
CA THR A 35 -1.04 -16.08 6.66
C THR A 35 -1.09 -14.56 6.79
N ASN A 36 -1.29 -13.85 5.67
CA ASN A 36 -1.35 -12.39 5.60
C ASN A 36 -0.06 -11.70 6.10
N GLN A 37 1.08 -12.34 5.83
CA GLN A 37 2.41 -11.83 6.10
C GLN A 37 3.14 -11.54 4.78
N VAL A 38 4.08 -10.60 4.82
CA VAL A 38 4.95 -10.25 3.69
C VAL A 38 6.40 -10.34 4.14
N VAL A 39 7.29 -10.72 3.23
CA VAL A 39 8.74 -10.65 3.48
C VAL A 39 9.18 -9.22 3.30
N CYS A 40 9.83 -8.65 4.31
CA CYS A 40 10.40 -7.31 4.23
C CYS A 40 11.88 -7.34 3.84
N ARG A 41 12.56 -8.46 4.10
CA ARG A 41 14.00 -8.60 3.88
C ARG A 41 14.46 -10.05 3.92
N TYR A 42 15.39 -10.39 3.02
CA TYR A 42 16.13 -11.65 3.02
C TYR A 42 17.56 -11.44 3.53
N ILE A 43 18.11 -12.46 4.19
CA ILE A 43 19.50 -12.56 4.63
C ILE A 43 20.03 -13.91 4.17
N VAL A 44 20.95 -13.92 3.22
CA VAL A 44 21.53 -15.16 2.68
C VAL A 44 22.99 -15.24 3.10
N ASN A 45 23.37 -16.33 3.76
CA ASN A 45 24.73 -16.54 4.28
C ASN A 45 25.24 -15.36 5.14
N GLY A 46 24.32 -14.73 5.89
CA GLY A 46 24.60 -13.56 6.73
C GLY A 46 24.64 -12.22 6.00
N LEU A 47 24.44 -12.19 4.67
CA LEU A 47 24.37 -10.97 3.89
C LEU A 47 22.92 -10.51 3.73
N GLU A 48 22.61 -9.30 4.20
CA GLU A 48 21.33 -8.64 3.94
C GLU A 48 21.21 -8.32 2.44
N ILE A 49 20.07 -8.71 1.85
CA ILE A 49 19.76 -8.51 0.44
C ILE A 49 18.64 -7.49 0.35
N ASN A 50 18.82 -6.48 -0.49
CA ASN A 50 17.75 -5.54 -0.86
C ASN A 50 17.02 -6.01 -2.13
N GLU A 51 15.88 -5.39 -2.44
CA GLU A 51 15.01 -5.78 -3.56
C GLU A 51 15.74 -5.81 -4.92
N THR A 52 16.69 -4.90 -5.15
CA THR A 52 17.49 -4.88 -6.40
C THR A 52 18.50 -6.03 -6.50
N GLU A 53 18.95 -6.54 -5.35
CA GLU A 53 19.88 -7.66 -5.27
C GLU A 53 19.16 -9.01 -5.26
N GLU A 54 17.88 -9.04 -4.86
CA GLU A 54 17.06 -10.23 -4.81
C GLU A 54 16.99 -10.94 -6.17
N ALA A 55 16.79 -10.19 -7.26
CA ALA A 55 16.80 -10.74 -8.61
C ALA A 55 18.13 -11.41 -8.99
N ARG A 56 19.25 -10.91 -8.44
CA ARG A 56 20.58 -11.47 -8.65
C ARG A 56 20.75 -12.76 -7.84
N PHE A 57 20.36 -12.74 -6.57
CA PHE A 57 20.41 -13.88 -5.67
C PHE A 57 19.41 -14.98 -6.03
N ALA A 58 18.32 -14.65 -6.70
CA ALA A 58 17.33 -15.59 -7.19
C ALA A 58 17.92 -16.65 -8.14
N THR A 59 19.06 -16.35 -8.77
CA THR A 59 19.77 -17.28 -9.67
C THR A 59 20.76 -18.21 -8.95
N VAL A 60 21.04 -17.98 -7.67
CA VAL A 60 22.03 -18.76 -6.92
C VAL A 60 21.44 -20.14 -6.59
N PRO A 61 22.16 -21.23 -6.89
CA PRO A 61 21.71 -22.58 -6.60
C PRO A 61 21.78 -22.87 -5.09
N LEU A 62 20.84 -23.68 -4.62
CA LEU A 62 20.63 -23.98 -3.21
C LEU A 62 21.83 -24.73 -2.58
N GLU A 63 22.64 -25.41 -3.38
CA GLU A 63 23.95 -25.97 -2.97
C GLU A 63 24.93 -24.93 -2.41
N GLN A 64 24.84 -23.66 -2.82
CA GLN A 64 25.72 -22.58 -2.37
C GLN A 64 25.18 -21.84 -1.14
N ILE A 65 24.04 -22.29 -0.60
CA ILE A 65 23.36 -21.66 0.52
C ILE A 65 23.66 -22.45 1.79
N ASP A 66 24.25 -21.76 2.77
CA ASP A 66 24.51 -22.25 4.11
C ASP A 66 23.37 -21.87 5.06
N THR A 67 22.88 -20.63 4.93
CA THR A 67 21.77 -20.11 5.74
C THR A 67 20.89 -19.19 4.91
N LEU A 68 19.58 -19.32 5.11
CA LEU A 68 18.58 -18.39 4.61
C LEU A 68 17.77 -17.88 5.81
N GLU A 69 17.68 -16.57 5.93
CA GLU A 69 16.84 -15.92 6.91
C GLU A 69 15.95 -14.91 6.22
N TYR A 70 14.76 -14.71 6.76
CA TYR A 70 13.83 -13.72 6.25
C TYR A 70 13.06 -13.06 7.39
N LEU A 71 12.82 -11.76 7.24
CA LEU A 71 12.05 -10.96 8.19
C LEU A 71 10.66 -10.73 7.62
N THR A 72 9.64 -11.01 8.41
CA THR A 72 8.25 -10.83 7.99
C THR A 72 7.52 -9.81 8.83
N GLU A 73 6.54 -9.17 8.21
CA GLU A 73 5.53 -8.36 8.90
C GLU A 73 4.13 -8.72 8.43
N ASN A 74 3.14 -8.43 9.27
CA ASN A 74 1.75 -8.58 8.89
C ASN A 74 1.38 -7.43 7.93
N SER A 75 0.92 -7.77 6.72
CA SER A 75 0.56 -6.75 5.72
C SER A 75 -0.60 -5.84 6.19
N ARG A 76 -1.46 -6.32 7.09
CA ARG A 76 -2.50 -5.49 7.72
C ARG A 76 -1.93 -4.45 8.65
N ASP A 77 -0.85 -4.74 9.38
CA ASP A 77 -0.26 -3.78 10.32
C ASP A 77 0.39 -2.62 9.55
N LEU A 78 1.12 -2.94 8.48
CA LEU A 78 1.69 -1.93 7.57
C LEU A 78 0.61 -1.08 6.90
N THR A 79 -0.42 -1.72 6.36
CA THR A 79 -1.56 -1.03 5.76
C THR A 79 -2.25 -0.14 6.81
N SER A 80 -2.47 -0.64 8.03
CA SER A 80 -3.09 0.12 9.13
C SER A 80 -2.28 1.37 9.50
N ILE A 81 -0.94 1.28 9.55
CA ILE A 81 -0.06 2.42 9.82
C ILE A 81 -0.21 3.50 8.74
N VAL A 82 -0.18 3.11 7.46
CA VAL A 82 -0.33 4.04 6.33
C VAL A 82 -1.72 4.70 6.35
N LEU A 83 -2.78 3.92 6.58
CA LEU A 83 -4.14 4.44 6.67
C LEU A 83 -4.29 5.45 7.80
N LYS A 84 -3.82 5.13 9.01
CA LYS A 84 -3.88 6.04 10.17
C LYS A 84 -3.11 7.33 9.90
N GLY A 85 -1.90 7.23 9.34
CA GLY A 85 -1.10 8.40 8.97
C GLY A 85 -1.85 9.35 8.05
N TRP A 86 -2.53 8.83 7.04
CA TRP A 86 -3.35 9.66 6.13
C TRP A 86 -4.63 10.18 6.77
N ILE A 87 -5.32 9.37 7.59
CA ILE A 87 -6.53 9.80 8.31
C ILE A 87 -6.22 11.00 9.23
N ASP A 88 -5.04 11.00 9.85
CA ASP A 88 -4.58 12.08 10.73
C ASP A 88 -4.11 13.31 9.94
N ALA A 89 -3.45 13.12 8.78
CA ALA A 89 -2.88 14.21 7.98
C ALA A 89 -3.89 14.91 7.05
N LEU A 90 -4.89 14.20 6.51
CA LEU A 90 -5.84 14.74 5.53
C LEU A 90 -6.63 15.97 6.03
N PRO A 91 -7.09 16.05 7.29
CA PRO A 91 -7.75 17.25 7.81
C PRO A 91 -6.86 18.51 7.70
N GLU A 92 -5.57 18.38 7.99
CA GLU A 92 -4.61 19.49 7.85
C GLU A 92 -4.40 19.83 6.38
N LEU A 93 -4.30 18.82 5.51
CA LEU A 93 -4.14 19.03 4.07
C LEU A 93 -5.35 19.77 3.46
N ILE A 94 -6.58 19.38 3.81
CA ILE A 94 -7.82 20.07 3.42
C ILE A 94 -7.77 21.53 3.87
N GLN A 95 -7.46 21.78 5.15
CA GLN A 95 -7.41 23.14 5.66
C GLN A 95 -6.32 23.99 4.99
N SER A 96 -5.16 23.40 4.70
CA SER A 96 -4.07 24.06 3.99
C SER A 96 -4.45 24.41 2.54
N THR A 97 -5.20 23.52 1.88
CA THR A 97 -5.70 23.70 0.51
C THR A 97 -6.70 24.86 0.44
N GLU A 98 -7.66 24.93 1.36
CA GLU A 98 -8.56 26.07 1.49
C GLU A 98 -7.82 27.39 1.69
N ASN A 99 -6.84 27.39 2.58
CA ASN A 99 -6.04 28.60 2.88
C ASN A 99 -5.21 29.02 1.67
N LEU A 100 -4.68 28.06 0.91
CA LEU A 100 -3.96 28.32 -0.33
C LEU A 100 -4.87 28.94 -1.39
N ALA A 101 -6.08 28.40 -1.58
CA ALA A 101 -7.07 28.94 -2.51
C ALA A 101 -7.46 30.38 -2.14
N LYS A 102 -7.76 30.65 -0.86
CA LYS A 102 -8.06 32.00 -0.36
C LYS A 102 -6.94 32.99 -0.64
N ARG A 103 -5.69 32.61 -0.36
CA ARG A 103 -4.52 33.46 -0.63
C ARG A 103 -4.34 33.70 -2.13
N MET A 104 -4.53 32.67 -2.96
CA MET A 104 -4.42 32.76 -4.41
C MET A 104 -5.38 33.80 -5.00
N ARG A 105 -6.60 33.90 -4.46
CA ARG A 105 -7.56 34.94 -4.88
C ARG A 105 -7.13 36.37 -4.55
N VAL A 106 -6.42 36.55 -3.44
CA VAL A 106 -6.01 37.89 -2.98
C VAL A 106 -4.75 38.39 -3.70
N GLN A 107 -3.75 37.52 -3.86
CA GLN A 107 -2.41 37.93 -4.32
C GLN A 107 -1.92 37.21 -5.58
N GLY A 108 -2.79 36.43 -6.25
CA GLY A 108 -2.40 35.57 -7.36
C GLY A 108 -1.35 34.54 -6.92
N LEU A 109 -0.43 34.19 -7.80
CA LEU A 109 0.66 33.22 -7.53
C LEU A 109 1.82 33.75 -6.68
N SER A 110 1.87 35.06 -6.41
CA SER A 110 3.03 35.67 -5.76
C SER A 110 3.26 35.07 -4.37
N GLY A 111 4.44 34.47 -4.17
CA GLY A 111 4.80 33.80 -2.90
C GLY A 111 4.03 32.50 -2.60
N LEU A 112 3.30 31.93 -3.57
CA LEU A 112 2.53 30.69 -3.41
C LEU A 112 3.17 29.46 -4.06
N LEU A 113 4.28 29.62 -4.77
CA LEU A 113 4.93 28.51 -5.49
C LEU A 113 5.30 27.34 -4.57
N LYS A 114 5.90 27.62 -3.40
CA LYS A 114 6.24 26.57 -2.43
C LYS A 114 4.99 25.86 -1.88
N PRO A 115 3.97 26.56 -1.35
CA PRO A 115 2.73 25.91 -0.94
C PRO A 115 2.05 25.08 -2.03
N ILE A 116 2.08 25.51 -3.29
CA ILE A 116 1.53 24.75 -4.41
C ILE A 116 2.36 23.48 -4.65
N HIS A 117 3.69 23.60 -4.66
CA HIS A 117 4.58 22.45 -4.80
C HIS A 117 4.36 21.43 -3.67
N ASP A 118 4.31 21.89 -2.42
CA ASP A 118 4.09 21.03 -1.25
C ASP A 118 2.71 20.33 -1.35
N LEU A 119 1.68 21.03 -1.82
CA LEU A 119 0.36 20.45 -2.07
C LEU A 119 0.39 19.37 -3.16
N VAL A 120 1.09 19.63 -4.28
CA VAL A 120 1.23 18.66 -5.37
C VAL A 120 1.93 17.39 -4.88
N GLN A 121 3.02 17.53 -4.11
CA GLN A 121 3.73 16.38 -3.53
C GLN A 121 2.85 15.58 -2.58
N ASN A 122 2.08 16.26 -1.72
CA ASN A 122 1.15 15.57 -0.82
C ASN A 122 0.05 14.81 -1.60
N CYS A 123 -0.47 15.38 -2.68
CA CYS A 123 -1.44 14.70 -3.53
C CYS A 123 -0.83 13.50 -4.26
N GLU A 124 0.40 13.60 -4.75
CA GLU A 124 1.14 12.51 -5.38
C GLU A 124 1.35 11.36 -4.39
N PHE A 125 1.86 11.65 -3.19
CA PHE A 125 2.04 10.64 -2.15
C PHE A 125 0.73 10.00 -1.70
N LEU A 126 -0.37 10.76 -1.65
CA LEU A 126 -1.69 10.22 -1.35
C LEU A 126 -2.10 9.20 -2.43
N ILE A 127 -2.00 9.58 -3.70
CA ILE A 127 -2.35 8.70 -4.83
C ILE A 127 -1.52 7.43 -4.79
N ASP A 128 -0.19 7.54 -4.67
CA ASP A 128 0.70 6.39 -4.62
C ASP A 128 0.36 5.47 -3.43
N SER A 129 0.17 6.05 -2.24
CA SER A 129 -0.21 5.30 -1.05
C SER A 129 -1.53 4.56 -1.25
N THR A 130 -2.53 5.23 -1.82
CA THR A 130 -3.85 4.61 -2.06
C THR A 130 -3.75 3.47 -3.08
N MET A 131 -2.95 3.61 -4.14
CA MET A 131 -2.71 2.54 -5.12
C MET A 131 -2.04 1.32 -4.47
N THR A 132 -0.99 1.54 -3.66
CA THR A 132 -0.33 0.46 -2.92
C THR A 132 -1.30 -0.24 -1.96
N VAL A 133 -2.14 0.50 -1.24
CA VAL A 133 -3.17 -0.07 -0.35
C VAL A 133 -4.15 -0.94 -1.15
N LYS A 134 -4.60 -0.48 -2.31
CA LYS A 134 -5.49 -1.23 -3.21
C LYS A 134 -4.85 -2.54 -3.69
N GLU A 135 -3.59 -2.50 -4.09
CA GLU A 135 -2.84 -3.69 -4.52
C GLU A 135 -2.65 -4.69 -3.37
N MET A 136 -2.33 -4.22 -2.16
CA MET A 136 -2.11 -5.06 -0.98
C MET A 136 -3.41 -5.74 -0.49
N MET A 137 -4.55 -5.05 -0.59
CA MET A 137 -5.83 -5.55 -0.08
C MET A 137 -6.59 -6.41 -1.11
N GLY A 138 -6.31 -6.22 -2.39
CA GLY A 138 -6.95 -6.92 -3.50
C GLY A 138 -8.41 -6.47 -3.73
N ASP A 139 -8.92 -6.77 -4.93
CA ASP A 139 -10.23 -6.28 -5.39
C ASP A 139 -11.40 -6.72 -4.49
N GLN A 140 -11.30 -7.88 -3.83
CA GLN A 140 -12.34 -8.43 -2.96
C GLN A 140 -12.69 -7.52 -1.77
N PHE A 141 -11.71 -6.79 -1.23
CA PHE A 141 -11.92 -5.89 -0.09
C PHE A 141 -12.54 -4.56 -0.52
N LEU A 142 -12.23 -4.12 -1.74
CA LEU A 142 -12.73 -2.87 -2.31
C LEU A 142 -14.17 -3.00 -2.85
N VAL A 143 -14.53 -4.14 -3.43
CA VAL A 143 -15.91 -4.43 -3.89
C VAL A 143 -16.90 -4.50 -2.72
N SER A 144 -16.43 -4.90 -1.53
CA SER A 144 -17.24 -5.03 -0.32
C SER A 144 -17.33 -3.74 0.49
N SER A 145 -16.56 -2.72 0.12
CA SER A 145 -16.55 -1.42 0.80
C SER A 145 -17.83 -0.64 0.42
N PRO A 146 -18.50 0.02 1.38
CA PRO A 146 -19.63 0.92 1.07
C PRO A 146 -19.21 2.16 0.28
N VAL A 147 -17.90 2.36 0.06
CA VAL A 147 -17.34 3.56 -0.55
C VAL A 147 -16.77 3.27 -1.94
N ASP A 148 -17.17 4.09 -2.91
CA ASP A 148 -16.85 3.94 -4.32
C ASP A 148 -15.43 4.46 -4.63
N TRP A 149 -14.46 3.57 -4.46
CA TRP A 149 -13.04 3.85 -4.69
C TRP A 149 -12.77 4.36 -6.11
N PHE A 150 -13.43 3.76 -7.11
CA PHE A 150 -13.29 4.15 -8.51
C PHE A 150 -13.75 5.60 -8.72
N LYS A 151 -14.83 6.01 -8.06
CA LYS A 151 -15.29 7.41 -8.08
C LYS A 151 -14.26 8.36 -7.49
N ALA A 152 -13.58 8.00 -6.38
CA ALA A 152 -12.53 8.83 -5.80
C ALA A 152 -11.30 8.96 -6.72
N GLU A 153 -10.86 7.86 -7.34
CA GLU A 153 -9.79 7.86 -8.35
C GLU A 153 -10.15 8.76 -9.54
N GLN A 154 -11.35 8.59 -10.09
CA GLN A 154 -11.80 9.36 -11.26
C GLN A 154 -11.98 10.84 -10.93
N ALA A 155 -12.50 11.18 -9.75
CA ALA A 155 -12.61 12.55 -9.29
C ALA A 155 -11.22 13.18 -9.12
N SER A 156 -10.27 12.47 -8.49
CA SER A 156 -8.88 12.91 -8.34
C SER A 156 -8.25 13.24 -9.70
N LYS A 157 -8.38 12.34 -10.67
CA LYS A 157 -7.88 12.54 -12.04
C LYS A 157 -8.48 13.78 -12.69
N ASN A 158 -9.81 13.95 -12.59
CA ASN A 158 -10.49 15.09 -13.20
C ASN A 158 -10.04 16.42 -12.56
N THR A 159 -9.95 16.47 -11.24
CA THR A 159 -9.48 17.65 -10.49
C THR A 159 -8.06 18.02 -10.87
N VAL A 160 -7.13 17.05 -10.93
CA VAL A 160 -5.73 17.30 -11.34
C VAL A 160 -5.67 17.84 -12.77
N LEU A 161 -6.40 17.25 -13.71
CA LEU A 161 -6.45 17.73 -15.10
C LEU A 161 -7.00 19.16 -15.20
N GLN A 162 -8.01 19.49 -14.41
CA GLN A 162 -8.59 20.83 -14.38
C GLN A 162 -7.62 21.86 -13.77
N ALA A 163 -6.93 21.49 -12.68
CA ALA A 163 -5.90 22.32 -12.06
C ALA A 163 -4.73 22.59 -13.02
N LEU A 164 -4.27 21.57 -13.73
CA LEU A 164 -3.21 21.70 -14.73
C LEU A 164 -3.63 22.64 -15.87
N ARG A 165 -4.83 22.47 -16.42
CA ARG A 165 -5.37 23.36 -17.46
C ARG A 165 -5.50 24.80 -16.98
N ALA A 166 -5.95 25.01 -15.75
CA ALA A 166 -6.05 26.35 -15.16
C ALA A 166 -4.65 26.99 -15.03
N LEU A 167 -3.66 26.21 -14.57
CA LEU A 167 -2.28 26.66 -14.44
C LEU A 167 -1.64 26.99 -15.80
N GLU A 168 -1.78 26.13 -16.80
CA GLU A 168 -1.27 26.32 -18.17
C GLU A 168 -1.85 27.60 -18.81
N ASN A 169 -3.15 27.85 -18.61
CA ASN A 169 -3.83 29.04 -19.10
C ASN A 169 -3.61 30.28 -18.23
N LYS A 170 -2.85 30.16 -17.12
CA LYS A 170 -2.65 31.21 -16.12
C LYS A 170 -3.95 31.76 -15.54
N ASP A 171 -4.99 30.92 -15.49
CA ASP A 171 -6.28 31.23 -14.90
C ASP A 171 -6.26 30.90 -13.40
N PHE A 172 -5.75 31.85 -12.61
CA PHE A 172 -5.60 31.66 -11.17
C PHE A 172 -6.91 31.74 -10.40
N VAL A 173 -7.97 32.29 -11.02
CA VAL A 173 -9.31 32.27 -10.44
C VAL A 173 -9.87 30.86 -10.53
N LEU A 174 -9.82 30.25 -11.72
CA LEU A 174 -10.22 28.87 -11.89
C LEU A 174 -9.36 27.92 -11.06
N LEU A 175 -8.04 28.14 -11.00
CA LEU A 175 -7.18 27.31 -10.15
C LEU A 175 -7.58 27.40 -8.67
N ALA A 176 -7.87 28.61 -8.16
CA ALA A 176 -8.35 28.76 -6.80
C ALA A 176 -9.70 28.05 -6.56
N ASP A 177 -10.61 28.08 -7.53
CA ASP A 177 -11.89 27.37 -7.45
C ASP A 177 -11.71 25.85 -7.46
N VAL A 178 -10.83 25.32 -8.32
CA VAL A 178 -10.49 23.90 -8.36
C VAL A 178 -9.88 23.45 -7.02
N LEU A 179 -9.00 24.26 -6.43
CA LEU A 179 -8.41 23.94 -5.13
C LEU A 179 -9.46 23.97 -4.01
N GLU A 180 -10.30 25.02 -3.94
CA GLU A 180 -11.25 25.19 -2.85
C GLU A 180 -12.41 24.19 -2.90
N TYR A 181 -12.94 23.88 -4.08
CA TYR A 181 -14.13 23.05 -4.20
C TYR A 181 -13.78 21.63 -4.62
N ASP A 182 -13.14 21.47 -5.78
CA ASP A 182 -12.94 20.16 -6.39
C ASP A 182 -11.92 19.32 -5.60
N LEU A 183 -10.75 19.90 -5.28
CA LEU A 183 -9.69 19.19 -4.57
C LEU A 183 -10.07 18.91 -3.12
N ASN A 184 -10.64 19.88 -2.39
CA ASN A 184 -11.11 19.62 -1.03
C ASN A 184 -12.18 18.52 -0.99
N ASN A 185 -13.11 18.51 -1.96
CA ASN A 185 -14.09 17.43 -2.07
C ASN A 185 -13.41 16.07 -2.31
N VAL A 186 -12.41 16.01 -3.19
CA VAL A 186 -11.63 14.78 -3.43
C VAL A 186 -10.88 14.32 -2.17
N LEU A 187 -10.20 15.23 -1.47
CA LEU A 187 -9.48 14.92 -0.23
C LEU A 187 -10.44 14.42 0.86
N GLN A 188 -11.63 15.02 0.96
CA GLN A 188 -12.67 14.56 1.89
C GLN A 188 -13.20 13.18 1.50
N MET A 189 -13.42 12.92 0.21
CA MET A 189 -13.77 11.58 -0.27
C MET A 189 -12.71 10.57 0.18
N TRP A 190 -11.42 10.84 -0.06
CA TRP A 190 -10.35 9.95 0.38
C TRP A 190 -10.35 9.73 1.89
N LEU A 191 -10.49 10.78 2.70
CA LEU A 191 -10.57 10.67 4.16
C LEU A 191 -11.68 9.72 4.61
N ASP A 192 -12.86 9.83 4.00
CA ASP A 192 -13.99 8.97 4.32
C ASP A 192 -13.74 7.51 3.91
N HIS A 193 -13.10 7.27 2.75
CA HIS A 193 -12.71 5.93 2.31
C HIS A 193 -11.72 5.28 3.28
N LEU A 194 -10.65 6.01 3.62
CA LEU A 194 -9.60 5.49 4.49
C LEU A 194 -10.13 5.17 5.89
N ARG A 195 -11.04 5.98 6.44
CA ARG A 195 -11.72 5.70 7.72
C ARG A 195 -12.58 4.44 7.69
N VAL A 196 -13.32 4.22 6.61
CA VAL A 196 -14.12 3.00 6.46
C VAL A 196 -13.21 1.78 6.34
N LEU A 197 -12.12 1.91 5.58
CA LEU A 197 -11.14 0.85 5.40
C LEU A 197 -10.45 0.48 6.70
N GLU A 198 -10.03 1.47 7.49
CA GLU A 198 -9.43 1.27 8.80
C GLU A 198 -10.39 0.53 9.76
N LYS A 199 -11.65 0.93 9.82
CA LYS A 199 -12.68 0.22 10.61
C LYS A 199 -12.88 -1.22 10.15
N SER A 200 -12.85 -1.45 8.84
CA SER A 200 -13.01 -2.79 8.25
C SER A 200 -11.82 -3.69 8.61
N LEU A 201 -10.60 -3.14 8.61
CA LEU A 201 -9.38 -3.84 9.02
C LEU A 201 -9.35 -4.16 10.52
N ASN A 202 -9.88 -3.27 11.35
CA ASN A 202 -10.00 -3.48 12.81
C ASN A 202 -11.16 -4.41 13.19
N GLY A 203 -11.93 -4.92 12.23
CA GLY A 203 -13.07 -5.82 12.46
C GLY A 203 -14.33 -5.11 12.98
N GLU A 204 -14.37 -3.78 12.91
CA GLU A 204 -15.51 -2.95 13.36
C GLU A 204 -16.57 -2.77 12.27
N TYR A 205 -16.27 -3.13 11.02
CA TYR A 205 -17.22 -3.08 9.91
C TYR A 205 -17.66 -4.49 9.48
N THR A 206 -18.77 -4.97 10.06
CA THR A 206 -19.48 -6.16 9.58
C THR A 206 -20.52 -5.74 8.54
N GLY A 207 -20.09 -5.54 7.29
CA GLY A 207 -20.99 -5.48 6.15
C GLY A 207 -21.74 -6.81 5.98
N SER A 208 -23.05 -6.72 5.70
CA SER A 208 -24.04 -7.80 5.69
C SER A 208 -23.56 -9.15 5.13
N HIS A 209 -23.79 -10.21 5.93
CA HIS A 209 -23.68 -11.62 5.54
C HIS A 209 -24.12 -11.87 4.08
N ILE A 210 -23.21 -12.41 3.28
CA ILE A 210 -23.57 -13.19 2.08
C ILE A 210 -22.98 -14.59 2.27
N HIS A 211 -23.87 -15.58 2.17
CA HIS A 211 -23.67 -16.99 2.44
C HIS A 211 -22.38 -17.55 1.83
N SER A 212 -21.52 -18.11 2.69
CA SER A 212 -20.50 -19.07 2.29
C SER A 212 -21.19 -20.34 1.78
N GLU A 213 -21.18 -20.58 0.47
CA GLU A 213 -21.34 -21.94 -0.03
C GLU A 213 -20.05 -22.70 0.26
N GLN A 214 -20.22 -23.76 1.05
CA GLN A 214 -19.21 -24.73 1.40
C GLN A 214 -18.60 -25.33 0.13
N THR A 215 -17.28 -25.18 -0.05
CA THR A 215 -16.50 -26.19 -0.75
C THR A 215 -15.32 -26.56 0.14
N GLY A 216 -15.40 -27.78 0.68
CA GLY A 216 -14.41 -28.33 1.57
C GLY A 216 -13.11 -28.68 0.84
N SER A 217 -12.00 -28.33 1.45
CA SER A 217 -10.71 -28.96 1.20
C SER A 217 -9.90 -28.94 2.50
N HIS A 218 -9.37 -30.11 2.83
CA HIS A 218 -8.81 -30.48 4.13
C HIS A 218 -7.59 -29.63 4.55
N PRO A 219 -7.42 -29.32 5.85
CA PRO A 219 -6.21 -28.72 6.37
C PRO A 219 -5.10 -29.78 6.50
N VAL A 220 -3.93 -29.49 5.92
CA VAL A 220 -2.71 -30.28 6.15
C VAL A 220 -2.20 -29.98 7.57
N ASP A 221 -2.07 -31.03 8.36
CA ASP A 221 -1.70 -31.02 9.78
C ASP A 221 -0.37 -30.30 10.07
N ARG A 222 -0.48 -29.12 10.70
CA ARG A 222 0.61 -28.45 11.43
C ARG A 222 0.93 -29.24 12.71
N LYS A 223 1.76 -30.30 12.62
CA LYS A 223 2.34 -30.97 13.81
C LYS A 223 3.49 -31.94 13.49
N ARG A 224 4.52 -31.53 12.75
CA ARG A 224 5.76 -32.34 12.61
C ARG A 224 7.10 -31.57 12.53
N LEU A 225 7.14 -30.29 12.89
CA LEU A 225 8.40 -29.54 12.98
C LEU A 225 8.58 -28.94 14.37
N ALA A 226 8.59 -29.82 15.36
CA ALA A 226 9.11 -29.57 16.69
C ALA A 226 9.57 -30.92 17.26
N ASN A 227 10.78 -31.31 16.90
CA ASN A 227 11.76 -32.04 17.70
C ASN A 227 13.06 -32.18 16.90
#